data_AF-A0AAU6HXS1-F1
#
_entry.id   AF-A0AAU6HXS1-F1
#
_cell.length_a   1.000
_cell.length_b   1.000
_cell.length_c   1.000
_cell.angle_alpha   90.00
_cell.angle_beta   90.00
_cell.angle_gamma   90.00
#
_symmetry.space_group_name_H-M   'P 1'
#
loop_
_entity.id
_entity.type
_entity.pdbx_description
1 polymer ?
#
loop_
_entity_poly.entity_id
_entity_poly.type
_entity_poly.pdbx_seq_one_letter_code
_entity_poly.pdbx_strand_id
1 'polypeptide(L)'
;MHRKTQFTFTELAQRINPVVRGWMQYFGAFCRSALYPLLQRINAYLLRWVRRKYKRLRAFKKAHRCWKRVIRQYPRLFAHWAWMPDVW
;
A
#
# COMPACT_ATOMS: atom_id res chain seq x y z
N MET A 1 19.82 14.47 18.29
CA MET A 1 19.59 13.96 16.93
C MET A 1 18.88 12.60 16.98
N HIS A 2 17.54 12.61 16.89
CA HIS A 2 16.71 11.41 17.14
C HIS A 2 16.54 10.55 15.88
N ARG A 3 17.27 9.43 15.85
CA ARG A 3 16.84 8.11 15.37
C ARG A 3 16.25 8.02 13.95
N LYS A 4 17.14 8.10 12.96
CA LYS A 4 16.95 7.61 11.59
C LYS A 4 16.62 6.10 11.58
N THR A 5 15.34 5.75 11.64
CA THR A 5 14.87 4.37 11.32
C THR A 5 14.28 4.38 9.89
N GLN A 6 15.11 4.83 8.95
CA GLN A 6 14.81 5.31 7.59
C GLN A 6 14.50 4.19 6.59
N PHE A 7 13.40 3.49 6.83
CA PHE A 7 12.57 2.95 5.75
C PHE A 7 11.12 3.35 6.06
N THR A 8 10.83 4.63 5.96
CA THR A 8 9.50 5.19 6.15
C THR A 8 8.53 4.55 5.15
N PHE A 9 7.25 4.48 5.50
CA PHE A 9 6.20 3.95 4.62
C PHE A 9 6.17 4.69 3.27
N THR A 10 6.63 5.95 3.26
CA THR A 10 6.86 6.78 2.07
C THR A 10 8.01 6.29 1.18
N GLU A 11 9.15 5.91 1.73
CA GLU A 11 10.27 5.34 0.94
C GLU A 11 9.88 4.01 0.29
N LEU A 12 9.09 3.20 1.01
CA LEU A 12 8.51 1.97 0.44
C LEU A 12 7.57 2.30 -0.73
N ALA A 13 6.74 3.33 -0.58
CA ALA A 13 5.85 3.79 -1.63
C ALA A 13 6.64 4.31 -2.85
N GLN A 14 7.71 5.09 -2.65
CA GLN A 14 8.56 5.59 -3.73
C GLN A 14 9.20 4.46 -4.57
N ARG A 15 9.54 3.33 -3.96
CA ARG A 15 10.09 2.18 -4.68
C ARG A 15 9.03 1.36 -5.42
N ILE A 16 7.85 1.20 -4.82
CA ILE A 16 6.76 0.37 -5.39
C ILE A 16 5.98 1.12 -6.47
N ASN A 17 5.76 2.42 -6.29
CA ASN A 17 4.97 3.25 -7.19
C ASN A 17 5.38 3.20 -8.66
N PRO A 18 6.67 3.29 -9.06
CA PRO A 18 7.04 3.23 -10.47
C PRO A 18 6.68 1.88 -11.11
N VAL A 19 6.90 0.77 -10.40
CA VAL A 19 6.57 -0.59 -10.89
C VAL A 19 5.06 -0.74 -11.07
N VAL A 20 4.30 -0.35 -10.05
CA VAL A 20 2.83 -0.41 -10.07
C VAL A 20 2.25 0.51 -11.14
N ARG A 21 2.81 1.71 -11.34
CA ARG A 21 2.40 2.60 -12.44
C ARG A 21 2.65 1.97 -13.79
N GLY A 22 3.79 1.31 -14.00
CA GLY A 22 4.06 0.58 -15.24
C GLY A 22 3.00 -0.50 -15.52
N TRP A 23 2.63 -1.28 -14.51
CA TRP A 23 1.55 -2.27 -14.65
C TRP A 23 0.19 -1.63 -14.90
N MET A 24 -0.15 -0.55 -14.20
CA MET A 24 -1.40 0.18 -14.43
C MET A 24 -1.46 0.81 -15.82
N GLN A 25 -0.33 1.26 -16.38
CA GLN A 25 -0.28 1.83 -17.72
C GLN A 25 -0.39 0.75 -18.80
N TYR A 26 0.34 -0.36 -18.64
CA TYR A 26 0.35 -1.45 -19.61
C TYR A 26 -0.94 -2.29 -19.57
N PHE A 27 -1.32 -2.76 -18.39
CA PHE A 27 -2.50 -3.64 -18.23
C PHE A 27 -3.81 -2.86 -18.00
N GLY A 28 -3.75 -1.56 -17.73
CA GLY A 28 -4.95 -0.75 -17.47
C GLY A 28 -5.88 -0.57 -18.66
N ALA A 29 -5.34 -0.60 -19.87
CA ALA A 29 -6.12 -0.47 -21.10
C ALA A 29 -6.79 -1.78 -21.52
N PHE A 30 -6.20 -2.93 -21.19
CA PHE A 30 -6.61 -4.22 -21.76
C PHE A 30 -7.14 -5.23 -20.73
N CYS A 31 -6.65 -5.22 -19.49
CA CYS A 31 -6.89 -6.29 -18.51
C CYS A 31 -7.00 -5.77 -17.06
N ARG A 32 -7.84 -4.76 -16.81
CA ARG A 32 -8.07 -4.22 -15.45
C ARG A 32 -8.50 -5.29 -14.44
N SER A 33 -9.38 -6.20 -14.84
CA SER A 33 -9.90 -7.26 -13.98
C SER A 33 -8.82 -8.24 -13.51
N ALA A 34 -7.92 -8.64 -14.41
CA ALA A 34 -6.79 -9.50 -14.08
C ALA A 34 -5.76 -8.82 -13.16
N LEU A 35 -5.70 -7.48 -13.17
CA LEU A 35 -4.77 -6.72 -12.34
C LEU A 35 -5.26 -6.57 -10.89
N TYR A 36 -6.56 -6.53 -10.64
CA TYR A 36 -7.12 -6.38 -9.29
C TYR A 36 -6.58 -7.38 -8.25
N PRO A 37 -6.55 -8.70 -8.49
CA PRO A 37 -6.00 -9.65 -7.51
C PRO A 37 -4.51 -9.42 -7.22
N LEU A 38 -3.75 -8.91 -8.19
CA LEU A 38 -2.34 -8.55 -8.00
C LEU A 38 -2.19 -7.32 -7.11
N LEU A 39 -2.96 -6.26 -7.38
CA LEU A 39 -2.97 -5.04 -6.56
C LEU A 39 -3.45 -5.32 -5.12
N GLN A 40 -4.42 -6.21 -4.98
CA GLN A 40 -4.91 -6.64 -3.67
C GLN A 40 -3.85 -7.43 -2.89
N ARG A 41 -3.07 -8.29 -3.58
CA ARG A 41 -1.90 -8.97 -2.97
C ARG A 41 -0.85 -7.98 -2.50
N ILE A 42 -0.59 -6.91 -3.26
CA ILE A 42 0.31 -5.83 -2.85
C ILE A 42 -0.22 -5.18 -1.56
N ASN A 43 -1.50 -4.79 -1.50
CA ASN A 43 -2.11 -4.21 -0.29
C ASN A 43 -2.00 -5.16 0.92
N ALA A 44 -2.26 -6.46 0.73
CA ALA A 44 -2.15 -7.45 1.80
C ALA A 44 -0.69 -7.59 2.30
N TYR A 45 0.29 -7.55 1.40
CA TYR A 45 1.71 -7.59 1.76
C TYR A 45 2.13 -6.32 2.52
N LEU A 46 1.69 -5.14 2.06
CA LEU A 46 1.94 -3.87 2.73
C LEU A 46 1.35 -3.88 4.15
N LEU A 47 0.11 -4.33 4.31
CA LEU A 47 -0.52 -4.44 5.63
C LEU A 47 0.24 -5.42 6.53
N ARG A 48 0.70 -6.57 5.99
CA ARG A 48 1.53 -7.53 6.72
C ARG A 48 2.86 -6.90 7.15
N TRP A 49 3.51 -6.15 6.27
CA TRP A 49 4.76 -5.45 6.56
C TRP A 49 4.56 -4.40 7.66
N VAL A 50 3.51 -3.58 7.58
CA VAL A 50 3.14 -2.60 8.61
C VAL A 50 2.91 -3.29 9.97
N ARG A 51 2.19 -4.42 9.99
CA ARG A 51 1.96 -5.21 11.20
C ARG A 51 3.24 -5.78 11.80
N ARG A 52 4.21 -6.18 10.97
CA ARG A 52 5.52 -6.69 11.42
C ARG A 52 6.41 -5.56 11.94
N LYS A 53 6.42 -4.41 11.26
CA LYS A 53 7.25 -3.25 11.63
C LYS A 53 6.77 -2.56 12.90
N TYR A 54 5.46 -2.39 13.06
CA TYR A 54 4.88 -1.66 14.18
C TYR A 54 4.19 -2.61 15.16
N LYS A 55 4.84 -2.93 16.29
CA LYS A 55 4.28 -3.78 17.35
C LYS A 55 2.88 -3.31 17.80
N ARG A 56 2.62 -2.00 17.86
CA ARG A 56 1.32 -1.39 18.19
C ARG A 56 0.19 -1.73 17.20
N LEU A 57 0.54 -2.10 15.97
CA LEU A 57 -0.38 -2.47 14.89
C LEU A 57 -0.45 -3.99 14.68
N ARG A 58 0.09 -4.83 15.57
CA ARG A 58 0.09 -6.30 15.38
C ARG A 58 -1.33 -6.89 15.21
N ALA A 59 -2.30 -6.33 15.93
CA ALA A 59 -3.71 -6.69 15.84
C ALA A 59 -4.32 -6.20 14.52
N PHE A 60 -4.98 -7.11 13.77
CA PHE A 60 -5.54 -6.82 12.45
C PHE A 60 -6.51 -5.63 12.47
N LYS A 61 -7.46 -5.59 13.41
CA LYS A 61 -8.43 -4.48 13.55
C LYS A 61 -7.76 -3.12 13.80
N LYS A 62 -6.62 -3.08 14.50
CA LYS A 62 -5.84 -1.84 14.72
C LYS A 62 -5.09 -1.45 13.45
N ALA A 63 -4.45 -2.41 12.78
CA ALA A 63 -3.76 -2.18 11.52
C ALA A 63 -4.70 -1.70 10.42
N HIS A 64 -5.86 -2.33 10.26
CA HIS A 64 -6.86 -1.99 9.26
C HIS A 64 -7.48 -0.61 9.52
N ARG A 65 -7.78 -0.26 10.78
CA ARG A 65 -8.19 1.13 11.13
C ARG A 65 -7.11 2.15 10.81
N CYS A 66 -5.86 1.84 11.14
CA CYS A 66 -4.72 2.70 10.79
C CYS A 66 -4.58 2.84 9.27
N TRP A 67 -4.72 1.74 8.53
CA TRP A 67 -4.68 1.70 7.08
C TRP A 67 -5.75 2.60 6.45
N LYS A 68 -7.02 2.44 6.84
CA LYS A 68 -8.12 3.31 6.41
C LYS A 68 -7.86 4.79 6.69
N ARG A 69 -7.28 5.11 7.85
CA ARG A 69 -6.89 6.49 8.19
C ARG A 69 -5.81 7.02 7.25
N VAL A 70 -4.77 6.22 6.95
CA VAL A 70 -3.67 6.62 6.08
C VAL A 70 -4.14 6.84 4.65
N ILE A 71 -5.00 5.97 4.11
CA ILE A 71 -5.58 6.18 2.77
C ILE A 71 -6.36 7.48 2.70
N ARG A 72 -7.18 7.78 3.72
CA ARG A 72 -7.94 9.03 3.77
C ARG A 72 -7.05 10.27 3.85
N GLN A 73 -5.95 10.21 4.60
CA GLN A 73 -5.01 11.32 4.75
C GLN A 73 -4.09 11.49 3.53
N TYR A 74 -3.66 10.39 2.91
CA TYR A 74 -2.68 10.38 1.83
C TYR A 74 -3.14 9.46 0.69
N PRO A 75 -4.23 9.77 -0.01
CA PRO A 75 -4.81 8.89 -1.03
C PRO A 75 -3.87 8.64 -2.22
N ARG A 76 -2.89 9.54 -2.43
CA ARG A 76 -1.90 9.46 -3.53
C ARG A 76 -0.57 8.83 -3.11
N LEU A 77 -0.47 8.32 -1.88
CA LEU A 77 0.79 7.73 -1.41
C LEU A 77 1.17 6.51 -2.24
N PHE A 78 0.20 5.65 -2.57
CA PHE A 78 0.40 4.54 -3.50
C PHE A 78 -0.42 4.75 -4.78
N ALA A 79 0.20 4.47 -5.94
CA ALA A 79 -0.43 4.69 -7.23
C ALA A 79 -1.73 3.86 -7.42
N HIS A 80 -1.74 2.60 -6.96
CA HIS A 80 -2.89 1.71 -7.14
C HIS A 80 -4.05 1.98 -6.20
N TRP A 81 -3.89 2.82 -5.18
CA TRP A 81 -5.00 3.20 -4.30
C TRP A 81 -6.11 3.96 -5.04
N ALA A 82 -5.79 4.56 -6.19
CA ALA A 82 -6.79 5.14 -7.07
C ALA A 82 -7.78 4.10 -7.64
N TRP A 83 -7.35 2.84 -7.79
CA TRP A 83 -8.21 1.75 -8.29
C TRP A 83 -8.68 0.84 -7.15
N MET A 84 -7.86 0.65 -6.11
CA MET A 84 -8.17 -0.20 -4.96
C MET A 84 -7.64 0.41 -3.65
N PRO A 85 -8.40 1.32 -3.02
CA PRO A 85 -7.99 1.91 -1.76
C PRO A 85 -8.05 0.90 -0.60
N ASP A 86 -9.00 -0.04 -0.59
CA ASP A 86 -9.21 -0.90 0.59
C ASP A 86 -8.51 -2.27 0.51
N VAL A 87 -8.31 -2.88 1.69
CA VAL A 87 -7.81 -4.25 1.85
C VAL A 87 -8.94 -5.07 2.45
N TRP A 88 -9.83 -5.54 1.58
CA TRP A 88 -11.06 -6.30 1.90
C TRP A 88 -12.06 -5.56 2.80
#